data_AF-A0A9E3TDM9-F1
#
_entry.id   AF-A0A9E3TDM9-F1
#
_cell.length_a   1.000
_cell.length_b   1.000
_cell.length_c   1.000
_cell.angle_alpha   90.00
_cell.angle_beta   90.00
_cell.angle_gamma   90.00
#
_symmetry.space_group_name_H-M   'P 1'
#
loop_
_entity.id
_entity.type
_entity.pdbx_description
1 polymer ?
#
loop_
_entity_poly.entity_id
_entity_poly.type
_entity_poly.pdbx_seq_one_letter_code
_entity_poly.pdbx_strand_id
1 'polypeptide(L)'
;MRPSVAALGILLAIPRIASSASAELSEPSTACVICHQEKMPGLTGEWRSSKHFGADVGCHECHAADPKDPDAIEHNGFTIAVIVSPKDCSRCHRQEFEQFERSHHADAGAILGSLDNTLGEVVEGPAAAVTGCKQCHGGSVKILEGGELDPDTWPNSGIGRINPDGSKGSCAACHSRHAFSARLARMPDNCGKCHLGPDHPQKEIYQESKHGIAFLAHQARMNLDNSAWILGLDYTAAPTCATCHMSATGDLPRVHDVGDRISWTLRPPVSERVDAAAKKKGLEVKSWESRRADMRKVCTNCHTSSYVDAHYVQYDRIVGLYNDKFALPATQIYNALRDGGLVTKDPVFDDEVEWTYYLLWHHEGRRARMGAAMFAPDYAQWHGFFEVAERFYTDFLPQVDAILKKAGAEGGARAAAAVEVAKRVEGVKGSGDHRWFIGKMDPAEKTRRQKEADDFRQRYAR
;
A
#
# COMPACT_ATOMS: atom_id res chain seq x y z
N MET A 1 71.79 -6.95 -37.84
CA MET A 1 71.38 -5.65 -37.27
C MET A 1 69.86 -5.70 -37.03
N ARG A 2 69.43 -5.80 -35.78
CA ARG A 2 68.02 -5.67 -35.36
C ARG A 2 67.88 -4.29 -34.71
N PRO A 3 66.85 -3.48 -35.02
CA PRO A 3 66.54 -2.33 -34.19
C PRO A 3 65.63 -2.78 -33.04
N SER A 4 66.06 -2.49 -31.82
CA SER A 4 65.25 -2.61 -30.60
C SER A 4 64.15 -1.56 -30.60
N VAL A 5 62.90 -1.97 -30.44
CA VAL A 5 61.78 -1.07 -30.11
C VAL A 5 61.62 -1.11 -28.60
N ALA A 6 61.86 0.04 -27.95
CA ALA A 6 61.70 0.23 -26.52
C ALA A 6 60.20 0.23 -26.15
N ALA A 7 59.82 -0.65 -25.23
CA ALA A 7 58.48 -0.65 -24.64
C ALA A 7 58.39 0.47 -23.58
N LEU A 8 57.58 1.49 -23.86
CA LEU A 8 57.26 2.55 -22.91
C LEU A 8 56.20 2.02 -21.94
N GLY A 9 56.64 1.60 -20.75
CA GLY A 9 55.74 1.20 -19.66
C GLY A 9 55.03 2.42 -19.08
N ILE A 10 53.76 2.60 -19.42
CA ILE A 10 52.88 3.56 -18.74
C ILE A 10 52.50 2.95 -17.39
N LEU A 11 53.11 3.43 -16.30
CA LEU A 11 52.60 3.22 -14.95
C LEU A 11 51.27 3.97 -14.84
N LEU A 12 50.16 3.24 -14.99
CA LEU A 12 48.85 3.70 -14.52
C LEU A 12 48.92 3.79 -12.99
N ALA A 13 49.00 5.02 -12.47
CA ALA A 13 48.80 5.28 -11.07
C ALA A 13 47.38 4.82 -10.68
N ILE A 14 47.30 3.69 -9.98
CA ILE A 14 46.07 3.24 -9.33
C ILE A 14 45.72 4.36 -8.33
N PRO A 15 44.52 4.97 -8.42
CA PRO A 15 44.11 5.94 -7.42
C PRO A 15 44.08 5.21 -6.08
N ARG A 16 44.85 5.71 -5.10
CA ARG A 16 44.67 5.29 -3.70
C ARG A 16 43.22 5.60 -3.35
N ILE A 17 42.44 4.53 -3.15
CA ILE A 17 41.15 4.59 -2.47
C ILE A 17 41.39 5.39 -1.20
N ALA A 18 40.71 6.53 -1.07
CA ALA A 18 40.73 7.30 0.16
C ALA A 18 40.39 6.34 1.30
N SER A 19 41.30 6.21 2.26
CA SER A 19 41.07 5.46 3.49
C SER A 19 39.75 5.95 4.08
N SER A 20 38.73 5.09 4.08
CA SER A 20 37.55 5.31 4.91
C SER A 20 38.05 5.54 6.32
N ALA A 21 37.63 6.64 6.96
CA ALA A 21 37.81 6.79 8.40
C ALA A 21 37.33 5.49 9.06
N SER A 22 38.20 4.85 9.86
CA SER A 22 37.79 3.70 10.65
C SER A 22 36.76 4.19 11.65
N ALA A 23 35.54 3.65 11.60
CA ALA A 23 34.52 3.95 12.59
C ALA A 23 35.07 3.69 14.01
N GLU A 24 34.88 4.63 14.93
CA GLU A 24 35.24 4.49 16.34
C GLU A 24 34.09 3.80 17.07
N LEU A 25 34.05 2.47 16.97
CA LEU A 25 33.02 1.67 17.63
C LEU A 25 33.20 1.70 19.15
N SER A 26 32.08 1.62 19.88
CA SER A 26 32.11 1.36 21.32
C SER A 26 32.76 0.01 21.61
N GLU A 27 33.28 -0.16 22.83
CA GLU A 27 33.85 -1.43 23.29
C GLU A 27 32.83 -2.59 23.17
N PRO A 28 31.56 -2.45 23.61
CA PRO A 28 30.53 -3.46 23.37
C PRO A 28 30.33 -3.81 21.89
N SER A 29 30.18 -2.81 21.01
CA SER A 29 30.00 -3.04 19.57
C SER A 29 31.23 -3.68 18.93
N THR A 30 32.44 -3.35 19.38
CA THR A 30 33.67 -4.00 18.94
C THR A 30 33.66 -5.49 19.29
N ALA A 31 33.27 -5.85 20.52
CA ALA A 31 33.15 -7.25 20.93
C ALA A 31 32.11 -8.01 20.09
N CYS A 32 30.94 -7.40 19.86
CA CYS A 32 29.89 -7.95 19.00
C CYS A 32 30.42 -8.24 17.58
N VAL A 33 31.09 -7.26 16.96
CA VAL A 33 31.61 -7.37 15.58
C VAL A 33 32.69 -8.45 15.47
N ILE A 34 33.59 -8.57 16.45
CA ILE A 34 34.66 -9.60 16.44
C ILE A 34 34.08 -11.01 16.31
N CYS A 35 33.01 -11.32 17.04
CA CYS A 35 32.37 -12.62 16.98
C CYS A 35 31.41 -12.75 15.78
N HIS A 36 30.55 -11.75 15.55
CA HIS A 36 29.52 -11.83 14.51
C HIS A 36 30.06 -11.76 13.09
N GLN A 37 31.24 -11.17 12.85
CA GLN A 37 31.83 -11.21 11.52
C GLN A 37 32.20 -12.63 11.07
N GLU A 38 32.47 -13.55 12.01
CA GLU A 38 32.73 -14.95 11.71
C GLU A 38 31.45 -15.77 11.63
N LYS A 39 30.50 -15.55 12.55
CA LYS A 39 29.26 -16.34 12.66
C LYS A 39 28.15 -15.87 11.72
N MET A 40 28.10 -14.58 11.43
CA MET A 40 27.07 -13.90 10.65
C MET A 40 27.69 -12.90 9.65
N PRO A 41 28.63 -13.33 8.78
CA PRO A 41 29.37 -12.43 7.90
C PRO A 41 28.46 -11.58 6.99
N GLY A 42 27.29 -12.10 6.60
CA GLY A 42 26.32 -11.35 5.81
C GLY A 42 25.72 -10.14 6.55
N LEU A 43 25.31 -10.31 7.81
CA LEU A 43 24.73 -9.21 8.59
C LEU A 43 25.78 -8.15 8.92
N THR A 44 26.98 -8.57 9.32
CA THR A 44 28.09 -7.66 9.58
C THR A 44 28.54 -6.95 8.29
N GLY A 45 28.55 -7.64 7.14
CA GLY A 45 28.85 -7.04 5.84
C GLY A 45 27.85 -5.96 5.44
N GLU A 46 26.54 -6.24 5.56
CA GLU A 46 25.47 -5.28 5.30
C GLU A 46 25.61 -4.04 6.20
N TRP A 47 25.80 -4.24 7.50
CA TRP A 47 26.01 -3.13 8.44
C TRP A 47 27.26 -2.30 8.10
N ARG A 48 28.41 -2.94 7.78
CA ARG A 48 29.64 -2.22 7.37
C ARG A 48 29.44 -1.35 6.13
N SER A 49 28.50 -1.70 5.26
CA SER A 49 28.15 -0.93 4.06
C SER A 49 27.17 0.22 4.33
N SER A 50 26.59 0.28 5.53
CA SER A 50 25.55 1.24 5.89
C SER A 50 26.10 2.61 6.24
N LYS A 51 25.23 3.63 6.18
CA LYS A 51 25.55 4.97 6.72
C LYS A 51 25.64 4.97 8.24
N HIS A 52 25.04 4.00 8.94
CA HIS A 52 25.16 3.86 10.40
C HIS A 52 26.59 3.50 10.81
N PHE A 53 27.26 2.59 10.09
CA PHE A 53 28.67 2.30 10.32
C PHE A 53 29.54 3.55 10.16
N GLY A 54 29.35 4.32 9.10
CA GLY A 54 30.08 5.58 8.88
C GLY A 54 29.72 6.72 9.86
N ALA A 55 28.73 6.51 10.73
CA ALA A 55 28.30 7.43 11.78
C ALA A 55 28.51 6.83 13.18
N ASP A 56 29.37 5.82 13.30
CA ASP A 56 29.75 5.17 14.55
C ASP A 56 28.58 4.50 15.32
N VAL A 57 27.47 4.20 14.63
CA VAL A 57 26.35 3.44 15.19
C VAL A 57 26.59 1.95 14.95
N GLY A 58 27.08 1.26 15.98
CA GLY A 58 27.37 -0.17 15.97
C GLY A 58 26.19 -1.04 16.42
N CYS A 59 26.49 -2.32 16.67
CA CYS A 59 25.49 -3.31 17.04
C CYS A 59 24.83 -2.97 18.39
N HIS A 60 25.64 -2.63 19.40
CA HIS A 60 25.17 -2.37 20.75
C HIS A 60 24.36 -1.09 20.86
N GLU A 61 24.69 -0.06 20.08
CA GLU A 61 23.95 1.22 20.08
C GLU A 61 22.47 1.04 19.67
N CYS A 62 22.17 0.01 18.87
CA CYS A 62 20.79 -0.36 18.53
C CYS A 62 20.22 -1.44 19.45
N HIS A 63 20.99 -2.51 19.71
CA HIS A 63 20.46 -3.71 20.37
C HIS A 63 20.53 -3.69 21.90
N ALA A 64 21.24 -2.75 22.53
CA ALA A 64 21.24 -2.63 23.98
C ALA A 64 19.82 -2.41 24.51
N ALA A 65 19.45 -3.18 25.53
CA ALA A 65 18.13 -3.17 26.14
C ALA A 65 18.20 -2.94 27.65
N ASP A 66 17.13 -2.41 28.25
CA ASP A 66 16.97 -2.41 29.70
C ASP A 66 16.68 -3.85 30.15
N PRO A 67 17.31 -4.38 31.21
CA PRO A 67 16.98 -5.71 31.74
C PRO A 67 15.51 -5.91 32.13
N LYS A 68 14.72 -4.83 32.24
CA LYS A 68 13.27 -4.86 32.47
C LYS A 68 12.44 -4.93 31.20
N ASP A 69 13.05 -4.77 30.03
CA ASP A 69 12.34 -4.88 28.76
C ASP A 69 11.86 -6.33 28.59
N PRO A 70 10.63 -6.56 28.09
CA PRO A 70 10.05 -7.90 28.03
C PRO A 70 10.84 -8.90 27.18
N ASP A 71 11.61 -8.41 26.19
CA ASP A 71 12.41 -9.18 25.26
C ASP A 71 13.93 -9.05 25.50
N ALA A 72 14.33 -8.51 26.65
CA ALA A 72 15.73 -8.43 27.04
C ALA A 72 16.29 -9.82 27.36
N ILE A 73 17.46 -10.11 26.79
CA ILE A 73 18.23 -11.34 27.03
C ILE A 73 19.67 -11.01 27.40
N GLU A 74 20.27 -11.89 28.22
CA GLU A 74 21.72 -11.87 28.46
C GLU A 74 22.42 -12.55 27.27
N HIS A 75 23.47 -11.90 26.76
CA HIS A 75 24.26 -12.39 25.65
C HIS A 75 25.73 -12.01 25.80
N ASN A 76 26.55 -12.94 26.31
CA ASN A 76 28.00 -12.81 26.41
C ASN A 76 28.48 -11.57 27.22
N GLY A 77 27.81 -11.29 28.33
CA GLY A 77 28.10 -10.17 29.23
C GLY A 77 27.32 -8.90 28.93
N PHE A 78 26.45 -8.89 27.91
CA PHE A 78 25.62 -7.74 27.53
C PHE A 78 24.14 -8.05 27.65
N THR A 79 23.33 -7.06 28.03
CA THR A 79 21.87 -7.14 27.96
C THR A 79 21.41 -6.54 26.63
N ILE A 80 20.77 -7.36 25.81
CA ILE A 80 20.33 -6.96 24.47
C ILE A 80 18.89 -7.39 24.20
N ALA A 81 18.24 -6.72 23.26
CA ALA A 81 17.01 -7.17 22.63
C ALA A 81 17.31 -7.54 21.17
N VAL A 82 16.74 -8.65 20.70
CA VAL A 82 16.85 -9.06 19.29
C VAL A 82 16.08 -8.09 18.40
N ILE A 83 14.95 -7.57 18.90
CA ILE A 83 14.08 -6.68 18.16
C ILE A 83 14.45 -5.23 18.48
N VAL A 84 14.99 -4.53 17.49
CA VAL A 84 15.11 -3.07 17.53
C VAL A 84 13.78 -2.47 17.11
N SER A 85 13.13 -1.75 18.02
CA SER A 85 11.81 -1.17 17.83
C SER A 85 11.88 0.27 17.28
N PRO A 86 10.75 0.84 16.82
CA PRO A 86 10.65 2.26 16.53
C PRO A 86 11.07 3.19 17.68
N LYS A 87 10.87 2.80 18.95
CA LYS A 87 11.33 3.61 20.10
C LYS A 87 12.86 3.65 20.17
N ASP A 88 13.55 2.56 19.84
CA ASP A 88 15.02 2.56 19.75
C ASP A 88 15.52 3.49 18.66
N CYS A 89 14.87 3.45 17.49
CA CYS A 89 15.17 4.37 16.39
C CYS A 89 14.94 5.84 16.81
N SER A 90 13.91 6.10 17.61
CA SER A 90 13.51 7.46 18.03
C SER A 90 14.55 8.17 18.91
N ARG A 91 15.52 7.44 19.48
CA ARG A 91 16.67 8.02 20.20
C ARG A 91 17.47 8.97 19.31
N CYS A 92 17.54 8.70 18.01
CA CYS A 92 18.20 9.54 17.01
C CYS A 92 17.24 10.12 15.96
N HIS A 93 16.18 9.38 15.60
CA HIS A 93 15.24 9.71 14.52
C HIS A 93 13.84 10.05 15.05
N ARG A 94 13.78 10.99 16.01
CA ARG A 94 12.53 11.38 16.69
C ARG A 94 11.46 11.86 15.71
N GLN A 95 11.84 12.71 14.75
CA GLN A 95 10.90 13.28 13.79
C GLN A 95 10.26 12.20 12.92
N GLU A 96 11.05 11.29 12.36
CA GLU A 96 10.56 10.17 11.55
C GLU A 96 9.67 9.24 12.37
N PHE A 97 10.04 8.95 13.62
CA PHE A 97 9.22 8.18 14.55
C PHE A 97 7.86 8.83 14.81
N GLU A 98 7.82 10.11 15.21
CA GLU A 98 6.57 10.83 15.47
C GLU A 98 5.68 10.98 14.23
N GLN A 99 6.28 11.03 13.04
CA GLN A 99 5.57 10.99 11.77
C GLN A 99 4.99 9.62 11.45
N PHE A 100 5.77 8.58 11.62
CA PHE A 100 5.33 7.22 11.36
C PHE A 100 4.23 6.80 12.35
N GLU A 101 4.38 7.11 13.64
CA GLU A 101 3.55 6.55 14.71
C GLU A 101 2.09 7.05 14.69
N ARG A 102 1.86 8.23 14.10
CA ARG A 102 0.50 8.76 13.85
C ARG A 102 -0.13 8.27 12.54
N SER A 103 0.63 7.55 11.71
CA SER A 103 0.18 7.11 10.40
C SER A 103 -0.66 5.83 10.49
N HIS A 104 -1.50 5.59 9.48
CA HIS A 104 -2.22 4.32 9.36
C HIS A 104 -1.29 3.11 9.16
N HIS A 105 -0.04 3.31 8.74
CA HIS A 105 0.94 2.24 8.65
C HIS A 105 1.34 1.72 10.04
N ALA A 106 1.48 2.59 11.04
CA ALA A 106 1.73 2.16 12.41
C ALA A 106 0.54 1.34 12.96
N ASP A 107 -0.69 1.73 12.60
CA ASP A 107 -1.91 1.02 13.01
C ASP A 107 -2.23 -0.23 12.17
N ALA A 108 -1.42 -0.56 11.17
CA ALA A 108 -1.79 -1.59 10.18
C ALA A 108 -1.99 -2.98 10.79
N GLY A 109 -1.28 -3.32 11.86
CA GLY A 109 -1.41 -4.60 12.56
C GLY A 109 -2.65 -4.70 13.45
N ALA A 110 -3.30 -3.57 13.78
CA ALA A 110 -4.48 -3.57 14.64
C ALA A 110 -5.68 -4.29 13.99
N ILE A 111 -5.74 -4.34 12.65
CA ILE A 111 -6.80 -5.05 11.92
C ILE A 111 -6.81 -6.56 12.23
N LEU A 112 -5.66 -7.14 12.57
CA LEU A 112 -5.57 -8.57 12.84
C LEU A 112 -6.07 -8.94 14.24
N GLY A 113 -6.31 -7.94 15.09
CA GLY A 113 -6.99 -8.10 16.37
C GLY A 113 -8.51 -7.86 16.29
N SER A 114 -9.08 -7.60 15.10
CA SER A 114 -10.52 -7.40 14.94
C SER A 114 -11.22 -8.66 14.39
N LEU A 115 -12.54 -8.74 14.63
CA LEU A 115 -13.40 -9.75 14.02
C LEU A 115 -13.51 -9.61 12.50
N ASP A 116 -12.93 -8.57 11.90
CA ASP A 116 -12.90 -8.39 10.44
C ASP A 116 -11.85 -9.31 9.78
N ASN A 117 -10.96 -9.95 10.55
CA ASN A 117 -9.96 -10.89 10.05
C ASN A 117 -10.50 -12.33 9.86
N THR A 118 -11.82 -12.51 9.75
CA THR A 118 -12.46 -13.82 9.53
C THR A 118 -11.93 -14.52 8.29
N LEU A 119 -11.68 -13.78 7.20
CA LEU A 119 -11.12 -14.36 5.99
C LEU A 119 -9.75 -15.02 6.27
N GLY A 120 -8.82 -14.29 6.90
CA GLY A 120 -7.48 -14.80 7.16
C GLY A 120 -7.44 -15.87 8.26
N GLU A 121 -8.07 -15.64 9.41
CA GLU A 121 -7.91 -16.52 10.59
C GLU A 121 -8.88 -17.70 10.63
N VAL A 122 -10.05 -17.61 9.97
CA VAL A 122 -11.09 -18.64 10.02
C VAL A 122 -11.26 -19.35 8.68
N VAL A 123 -11.46 -18.60 7.59
CA VAL A 123 -11.71 -19.19 6.26
C VAL A 123 -10.44 -19.80 5.67
N GLU A 124 -9.32 -19.07 5.72
CA GLU A 124 -8.01 -19.52 5.22
C GLU A 124 -7.20 -20.27 6.29
N GLY A 125 -7.26 -19.78 7.53
CA GLY A 125 -6.67 -20.40 8.72
C GLY A 125 -5.42 -19.68 9.26
N PRO A 126 -5.10 -19.84 10.57
CA PRO A 126 -4.08 -19.02 11.24
C PRO A 126 -2.69 -19.08 10.63
N ALA A 127 -2.29 -20.24 10.12
CA ALA A 127 -0.98 -20.39 9.45
C ALA A 127 -0.87 -19.50 8.21
N ALA A 128 -1.93 -19.42 7.40
CA ALA A 128 -1.98 -18.54 6.23
C ALA A 128 -1.94 -17.07 6.66
N ALA A 129 -2.68 -16.70 7.71
CA ALA A 129 -2.63 -15.35 8.28
C ALA A 129 -1.23 -14.96 8.80
N VAL A 130 -0.49 -15.89 9.41
CA VAL A 130 0.88 -15.68 9.90
C VAL A 130 1.87 -15.45 8.76
N THR A 131 1.80 -16.24 7.70
CA THR A 131 2.74 -16.12 6.57
C THR A 131 2.32 -15.10 5.51
N GLY A 132 1.04 -14.73 5.45
CA GLY A 132 0.48 -13.77 4.51
C GLY A 132 0.18 -12.42 5.16
N CYS A 133 -0.98 -12.30 5.81
CA CYS A 133 -1.48 -11.04 6.37
C CYS A 133 -0.48 -10.37 7.32
N LYS A 134 0.07 -11.12 8.29
CA LYS A 134 0.98 -10.63 9.33
C LYS A 134 2.34 -10.20 8.77
N GLN A 135 2.75 -10.68 7.60
CA GLN A 135 3.99 -10.26 6.97
C GLN A 135 3.90 -8.89 6.28
N CYS A 136 2.69 -8.44 5.94
CA CYS A 136 2.44 -7.11 5.38
C CYS A 136 1.94 -6.13 6.45
N HIS A 137 0.86 -6.49 7.16
CA HIS A 137 0.22 -5.63 8.17
C HIS A 137 1.02 -5.57 9.47
N GLY A 138 1.62 -6.67 9.87
CA GLY A 138 2.20 -6.85 11.20
C GLY A 138 1.19 -7.44 12.17
N GLY A 139 1.66 -7.95 13.31
CA GLY A 139 0.83 -8.42 14.41
C GLY A 139 1.56 -8.23 15.73
N SER A 140 0.94 -8.63 16.84
CA SER A 140 1.60 -8.61 18.15
C SER A 140 2.67 -9.68 18.23
N VAL A 141 3.91 -9.24 18.44
CA VAL A 141 5.01 -10.14 18.78
C VAL A 141 4.81 -10.60 20.23
N LYS A 142 4.88 -11.92 20.44
CA LYS A 142 4.78 -12.53 21.76
C LYS A 142 6.14 -13.04 22.20
N ILE A 143 6.37 -12.91 23.50
CA ILE A 143 7.52 -13.47 24.20
C ILE A 143 7.02 -14.66 25.01
N LEU A 144 7.64 -15.81 24.80
CA LEU A 144 7.40 -17.04 25.55
C LEU A 144 8.03 -16.96 26.94
N GLU A 145 7.62 -17.87 27.81
CA GLU A 145 8.30 -18.08 29.09
C GLU A 145 9.79 -18.39 28.84
N GLY A 146 10.69 -17.64 29.48
CA GLY A 146 12.14 -17.74 29.26
C GLY A 146 12.73 -16.70 28.29
N GLY A 147 11.91 -15.79 27.73
CA GLY A 147 12.40 -14.67 26.92
C GLY A 147 12.55 -14.98 25.43
N GLU A 148 12.14 -16.17 24.99
CA GLU A 148 12.19 -16.57 23.58
C GLU A 148 11.05 -15.92 22.77
N LEU A 149 11.31 -15.60 21.50
CA LEU A 149 10.30 -15.07 20.60
C LEU A 149 9.38 -16.20 20.10
N ASP A 150 8.06 -16.02 20.24
CA ASP A 150 7.06 -17.00 19.82
C ASP A 150 7.08 -17.18 18.29
N PRO A 151 7.34 -18.40 17.77
CA PRO A 151 7.42 -18.65 16.33
C PRO A 151 6.11 -18.40 15.57
N ASP A 152 4.96 -18.38 16.25
CA ASP A 152 3.67 -18.04 15.64
C ASP A 152 3.53 -16.52 15.40
N THR A 153 4.43 -15.72 15.97
CA THR A 153 4.41 -14.25 15.86
C THR A 153 5.72 -13.64 15.40
N TRP A 154 6.79 -14.43 15.30
CA TRP A 154 8.11 -14.02 14.86
C TRP A 154 8.78 -15.11 13.98
N PRO A 155 9.43 -14.78 12.84
CA PRO A 155 9.75 -13.44 12.33
C PRO A 155 8.55 -12.67 11.77
N ASN A 156 8.49 -11.37 12.09
CA ASN A 156 7.47 -10.47 11.58
C ASN A 156 8.10 -9.22 10.94
N SER A 157 7.76 -9.01 9.67
CA SER A 157 8.26 -7.90 8.85
C SER A 157 7.17 -6.91 8.44
N GLY A 158 5.99 -7.01 9.07
CA GLY A 158 4.85 -6.18 8.74
C GLY A 158 5.00 -4.75 9.24
N ILE A 159 4.44 -3.81 8.48
CA ILE A 159 4.68 -2.38 8.66
C ILE A 159 4.16 -1.86 10.01
N GLY A 160 3.04 -2.41 10.51
CA GLY A 160 2.39 -2.06 11.78
C GLY A 160 2.53 -3.14 12.86
N ARG A 161 3.67 -3.86 12.88
CA ARG A 161 4.00 -4.84 13.93
C ARG A 161 3.87 -4.22 15.33
N ILE A 162 3.24 -4.90 16.29
CA ILE A 162 3.18 -4.43 17.68
C ILE A 162 4.36 -5.06 18.42
N ASN A 163 5.29 -4.22 18.88
CA ASN A 163 6.56 -4.65 19.48
C ASN A 163 6.41 -4.98 20.98
N PRO A 164 7.36 -5.74 21.57
CA PRO A 164 7.34 -6.07 23.01
C PRO A 164 7.31 -4.84 23.93
N ASP A 165 7.95 -3.74 23.52
CA ASP A 165 7.94 -2.46 24.24
C ASP A 165 6.65 -1.63 24.04
N GLY A 166 5.65 -2.19 23.34
CA GLY A 166 4.36 -1.58 23.03
C GLY A 166 4.38 -0.54 21.91
N SER A 167 5.53 -0.24 21.31
CA SER A 167 5.61 0.65 20.14
C SER A 167 5.04 -0.02 18.89
N LYS A 168 4.52 0.79 17.96
CA LYS A 168 3.92 0.27 16.72
C LYS A 168 4.84 0.44 15.51
N GLY A 169 4.95 -0.64 14.77
CA GLY A 169 5.54 -0.74 13.46
C GLY A 169 6.95 -1.31 13.40
N SER A 170 7.44 -1.39 12.17
CA SER A 170 8.76 -1.92 11.81
C SER A 170 9.48 -0.95 10.88
N CYS A 171 10.41 -0.16 11.42
CA CYS A 171 11.19 0.81 10.63
C CYS A 171 12.02 0.13 9.52
N ALA A 172 12.32 -1.16 9.65
CA ALA A 172 13.03 -1.94 8.62
C ALA A 172 12.15 -2.38 7.44
N ALA A 173 10.85 -2.03 7.40
CA ALA A 173 9.96 -2.44 6.32
C ALA A 173 10.29 -1.78 4.96
N CYS A 174 10.82 -0.55 4.98
CA CYS A 174 11.14 0.22 3.77
C CYS A 174 12.64 0.21 3.42
N HIS A 175 13.49 0.37 4.44
CA HIS A 175 14.94 0.32 4.31
C HIS A 175 15.46 -0.81 5.19
N SER A 176 15.49 -2.01 4.62
CA SER A 176 15.80 -3.26 5.31
C SER A 176 17.07 -3.19 6.16
N ARG A 177 17.01 -3.87 7.30
CA ARG A 177 18.20 -4.19 8.11
C ARG A 177 19.14 -5.09 7.29
N HIS A 178 20.46 -5.00 7.41
CA HIS A 178 21.23 -4.11 8.29
C HIS A 178 21.94 -2.97 7.53
N ALA A 179 21.70 -2.85 6.21
CA ALA A 179 22.22 -1.72 5.43
C ALA A 179 21.43 -0.42 5.66
N PHE A 180 20.14 -0.50 6.01
CA PHE A 180 19.24 0.64 6.22
C PHE A 180 19.30 1.67 5.07
N SER A 181 19.35 1.15 3.85
CA SER A 181 19.62 1.96 2.65
C SER A 181 18.42 2.82 2.26
N ALA A 182 18.60 4.14 2.26
CA ALA A 182 17.62 5.09 1.72
C ALA A 182 17.36 4.85 0.22
N ARG A 183 18.35 4.33 -0.52
CA ARG A 183 18.18 3.93 -1.92
C ARG A 183 17.11 2.85 -2.04
N LEU A 184 17.12 1.84 -1.17
CA LEU A 184 16.12 0.77 -1.16
C LEU A 184 14.72 1.32 -0.87
N ALA A 185 14.57 2.19 0.13
CA ALA A 185 13.28 2.81 0.46
C ALA A 185 12.70 3.67 -0.68
N ARG A 186 13.55 4.19 -1.58
CA ARG A 186 13.14 4.99 -2.75
C ARG A 186 12.82 4.12 -3.97
N MET A 187 13.13 2.83 -3.94
CA MET A 187 12.84 1.92 -5.05
C MET A 187 11.37 1.48 -5.00
N PRO A 188 10.62 1.61 -6.11
CA PRO A 188 9.24 1.13 -6.19
C PRO A 188 9.08 -0.37 -5.88
N ASP A 189 10.10 -1.19 -6.15
CA ASP A 189 10.08 -2.63 -5.87
C ASP A 189 9.91 -2.94 -4.38
N ASN A 190 10.47 -2.10 -3.50
CA ASN A 190 10.39 -2.34 -2.06
C ASN A 190 8.95 -2.21 -1.55
N CYS A 191 8.19 -1.23 -2.06
CA CYS A 191 6.77 -1.08 -1.75
C CYS A 191 5.95 -2.30 -2.20
N GLY A 192 6.38 -2.92 -3.30
CA GLY A 192 5.74 -4.10 -3.91
C GLY A 192 5.81 -5.38 -3.07
N LYS A 193 6.48 -5.39 -1.91
CA LYS A 193 6.32 -6.49 -0.93
C LYS A 193 4.88 -6.59 -0.41
N CYS A 194 4.21 -5.44 -0.25
CA CYS A 194 2.88 -5.35 0.37
C CYS A 194 1.83 -4.72 -0.56
N HIS A 195 2.25 -3.77 -1.40
CA HIS A 195 1.38 -3.01 -2.30
C HIS A 195 1.32 -3.65 -3.69
N LEU A 196 0.78 -4.85 -3.75
CA LEU A 196 0.69 -5.70 -4.94
C LEU A 196 -0.61 -6.53 -4.93
N GLY A 197 -0.82 -7.30 -5.98
CA GLY A 197 -1.82 -8.37 -5.99
C GLY A 197 -3.25 -7.88 -6.27
N PRO A 198 -4.25 -8.73 -6.06
CA PRO A 198 -5.57 -8.54 -6.67
C PRO A 198 -6.39 -7.40 -6.05
N ASP A 199 -6.13 -7.01 -4.81
CA ASP A 199 -6.93 -6.03 -4.07
C ASP A 199 -6.32 -4.64 -4.02
N HIS A 200 -5.00 -4.53 -4.14
CA HIS A 200 -4.33 -3.24 -4.24
C HIS A 200 -3.02 -3.33 -5.04
N PRO A 201 -3.10 -3.52 -6.38
CA PRO A 201 -1.94 -3.72 -7.25
C PRO A 201 -1.20 -2.41 -7.55
N GLN A 202 -0.84 -1.64 -6.53
CA GLN A 202 -0.19 -0.35 -6.76
C GLN A 202 1.18 -0.53 -7.45
N LYS A 203 1.87 -1.65 -7.21
CA LYS A 203 3.13 -1.98 -7.87
C LYS A 203 2.95 -2.20 -9.36
N GLU A 204 1.98 -3.01 -9.75
CA GLU A 204 1.67 -3.36 -11.13
C GLU A 204 1.11 -2.15 -11.88
N ILE A 205 0.21 -1.39 -11.24
CA ILE A 205 -0.29 -0.10 -11.73
C ILE A 205 0.87 0.85 -12.03
N TYR A 206 1.81 1.00 -11.09
CA TYR A 206 2.97 1.87 -11.30
C TYR A 206 3.81 1.39 -12.48
N GLN A 207 4.07 0.08 -12.59
CA GLN A 207 4.87 -0.50 -13.68
C GLN A 207 4.23 -0.32 -15.06
N GLU A 208 2.89 -0.41 -15.16
CA GLU A 208 2.16 -0.12 -16.40
C GLU A 208 2.23 1.37 -16.78
N SER A 209 2.18 2.25 -15.77
CA SER A 209 2.14 3.70 -16.00
C SER A 209 3.39 4.23 -16.71
N LYS A 210 3.25 5.38 -17.39
CA LYS A 210 4.41 6.08 -17.99
C LYS A 210 5.45 6.49 -16.96
N HIS A 211 5.07 6.70 -15.71
CA HIS A 211 6.01 6.98 -14.62
C HIS A 211 6.91 5.78 -14.32
N GLY A 212 6.35 4.57 -14.20
CA GLY A 212 7.14 3.37 -13.95
C GLY A 212 8.02 2.98 -15.13
N ILE A 213 7.51 3.12 -16.36
CA ILE A 213 8.30 2.90 -17.58
C ILE A 213 9.50 3.88 -17.62
N ALA A 214 9.27 5.16 -17.34
CA ALA A 214 10.33 6.16 -17.31
C ALA A 214 11.36 5.89 -16.20
N PHE A 215 10.93 5.47 -15.02
CA PHE A 215 11.82 5.11 -13.93
C PHE A 215 12.74 3.94 -14.33
N LEU A 216 12.17 2.88 -14.91
CA LEU A 216 12.96 1.73 -15.35
C LEU A 216 13.98 2.14 -16.43
N ALA A 217 13.56 2.94 -17.41
CA ALA A 217 14.43 3.41 -18.48
C ALA A 217 15.52 4.38 -18.02
N HIS A 218 15.32 5.09 -16.90
CA HIS A 218 16.18 6.18 -16.46
C HIS A 218 16.67 6.04 -15.02
N GLN A 219 16.67 4.83 -14.46
CA GLN A 219 17.04 4.58 -13.07
C GLN A 219 18.42 5.16 -12.70
N ALA A 220 19.40 5.08 -13.60
CA ALA A 220 20.74 5.64 -13.38
C ALA A 220 20.75 7.17 -13.20
N ARG A 221 19.72 7.89 -13.67
CA ARG A 221 19.57 9.35 -13.53
C ARG A 221 18.76 9.77 -12.30
N MET A 222 18.32 8.80 -11.49
CA MET A 222 17.45 9.07 -10.33
C MET A 222 18.23 9.50 -9.08
N ASN A 223 19.57 9.38 -9.07
CA ASN A 223 20.41 9.80 -7.94
C ASN A 223 19.96 9.24 -6.57
N LEU A 224 19.57 7.96 -6.53
CA LEU A 224 18.82 7.36 -5.43
C LEU A 224 19.57 7.29 -4.08
N ASP A 225 20.89 7.47 -4.08
CA ASP A 225 21.74 7.47 -2.88
C ASP A 225 21.89 8.84 -2.21
N ASN A 226 21.53 9.93 -2.90
CA ASN A 226 21.66 11.30 -2.41
C ASN A 226 20.85 11.51 -1.12
N SER A 227 21.45 12.04 -0.07
CA SER A 227 20.76 12.24 1.21
C SER A 227 19.59 13.22 1.11
N ALA A 228 19.72 14.30 0.32
CA ALA A 228 18.66 15.30 0.14
C ALA A 228 17.49 14.73 -0.69
N TRP A 229 17.76 14.34 -1.93
CA TRP A 229 16.84 13.69 -2.87
C TRP A 229 15.52 14.44 -3.06
N ILE A 230 15.63 15.66 -3.57
CA ILE A 230 14.55 16.61 -3.78
C ILE A 230 14.12 16.58 -5.25
N LEU A 231 12.84 16.28 -5.50
CA LEU A 231 12.28 16.32 -6.86
C LEU A 231 12.40 17.73 -7.45
N GLY A 232 12.83 17.83 -8.72
CA GLY A 232 13.02 19.11 -9.42
C GLY A 232 14.42 19.70 -9.26
N LEU A 233 15.17 19.28 -8.23
CA LEU A 233 16.54 19.76 -7.95
C LEU A 233 17.58 18.64 -8.14
N ASP A 234 17.39 17.52 -7.45
CA ASP A 234 18.35 16.40 -7.46
C ASP A 234 18.05 15.36 -8.54
N TYR A 235 16.79 15.27 -8.98
CA TYR A 235 16.34 14.39 -10.05
C TYR A 235 15.01 14.89 -10.66
N THR A 236 14.79 14.55 -11.92
CA THR A 236 13.54 14.84 -12.67
C THR A 236 13.14 13.70 -13.61
N ALA A 237 13.91 12.61 -13.66
CA ALA A 237 13.78 11.59 -14.69
C ALA A 237 12.46 10.80 -14.63
N ALA A 238 11.96 10.53 -13.42
CA ALA A 238 10.66 9.92 -13.18
C ALA A 238 10.27 10.07 -11.70
N PRO A 239 8.98 10.00 -11.33
CA PRO A 239 8.59 9.81 -9.94
C PRO A 239 8.59 8.32 -9.56
N THR A 240 8.77 8.05 -8.26
CA THR A 240 8.61 6.74 -7.61
C THR A 240 7.47 6.80 -6.59
N CYS A 241 7.14 5.67 -5.97
CA CYS A 241 6.21 5.62 -4.82
C CYS A 241 6.64 6.61 -3.73
N ALA A 242 7.93 6.58 -3.35
CA ALA A 242 8.49 7.50 -2.35
C ALA A 242 8.45 8.96 -2.80
N THR A 243 8.74 9.25 -4.08
CA THR A 243 8.63 10.61 -4.65
C THR A 243 7.27 11.24 -4.35
N CYS A 244 6.20 10.51 -4.64
CA CYS A 244 4.84 11.04 -4.50
C CYS A 244 4.39 11.10 -3.04
N HIS A 245 4.68 10.07 -2.25
CA HIS A 245 4.06 9.89 -0.94
C HIS A 245 4.90 10.34 0.26
N MET A 246 6.22 10.46 0.13
CA MET A 246 7.12 10.63 1.28
C MET A 246 8.20 11.68 1.07
N SER A 247 8.79 11.74 -0.11
CA SER A 247 10.00 12.52 -0.37
C SER A 247 9.73 14.01 -0.51
N ALA A 248 10.78 14.80 -0.28
CA ALA A 248 10.74 16.24 -0.39
C ALA A 248 10.62 16.70 -1.86
N THR A 249 10.01 17.87 -2.02
CA THR A 249 10.04 18.68 -3.25
C THR A 249 10.58 20.07 -2.89
N GLY A 250 10.68 20.99 -3.86
CA GLY A 250 11.01 22.39 -3.54
C GLY A 250 10.07 23.04 -2.51
N ASP A 251 8.80 22.59 -2.44
CA ASP A 251 7.75 23.20 -1.61
C ASP A 251 7.29 22.35 -0.43
N LEU A 252 7.72 21.08 -0.38
CA LEU A 252 7.24 20.11 0.60
C LEU A 252 8.39 19.39 1.30
N PRO A 253 8.33 19.26 2.64
CA PRO A 253 9.32 18.48 3.36
C PRO A 253 9.12 16.97 3.12
N ARG A 254 10.14 16.20 3.54
CA ARG A 254 10.03 14.75 3.67
C ARG A 254 9.10 14.39 4.84
N VAL A 255 8.33 13.31 4.69
CA VAL A 255 7.41 12.82 5.72
C VAL A 255 7.37 11.29 5.78
N HIS A 256 7.25 10.73 6.99
CA HIS A 256 7.05 9.28 7.22
C HIS A 256 5.58 8.90 7.48
N ASP A 257 4.66 9.86 7.41
CA ASP A 257 3.23 9.64 7.30
C ASP A 257 2.81 9.64 5.82
N VAL A 258 2.72 8.45 5.22
CA VAL A 258 2.34 8.29 3.81
C VAL A 258 0.92 8.77 3.50
N GLY A 259 0.09 8.97 4.53
CA GLY A 259 -1.26 9.50 4.42
C GLY A 259 -1.29 11.00 4.13
N ASP A 260 -0.20 11.74 4.37
CA ASP A 260 -0.13 13.22 4.32
C ASP A 260 -0.45 13.87 2.97
N ARG A 261 -0.54 13.08 1.91
CA ARG A 261 -0.87 13.54 0.54
C ARG A 261 -2.05 12.79 -0.09
N ILE A 262 -2.81 12.02 0.70
CA ILE A 262 -3.95 11.23 0.22
C ILE A 262 -5.26 12.03 0.37
N SER A 263 -6.10 12.06 -0.68
CA SER A 263 -7.38 12.78 -0.66
C SER A 263 -8.62 11.87 -0.59
N TRP A 264 -8.46 10.60 -0.97
CA TRP A 264 -9.50 9.58 -0.94
C TRP A 264 -9.01 8.36 -0.16
N THR A 265 -9.86 7.76 0.66
CA THR A 265 -9.67 6.38 1.05
C THR A 265 -10.37 5.48 0.02
N LEU A 266 -9.57 4.70 -0.72
CA LEU A 266 -10.06 3.76 -1.74
C LEU A 266 -10.23 2.34 -1.22
N ARG A 267 -9.87 2.09 0.04
CA ARG A 267 -9.99 0.80 0.74
C ARG A 267 -11.44 0.33 0.92
N PRO A 268 -12.40 1.15 1.41
CA PRO A 268 -13.75 0.68 1.72
C PRO A 268 -14.57 0.36 0.46
N PRO A 269 -15.70 -0.37 0.61
CA PRO A 269 -16.63 -0.62 -0.50
C PRO A 269 -17.03 0.67 -1.20
N VAL A 270 -17.52 1.67 -0.46
CA VAL A 270 -17.79 3.01 -0.95
C VAL A 270 -16.63 3.93 -0.54
N SER A 271 -15.95 4.55 -1.51
CA SER A 271 -14.83 5.44 -1.20
C SER A 271 -15.31 6.74 -0.57
N GLU A 272 -14.58 7.22 0.42
CA GLU A 272 -14.84 8.49 1.12
C GLU A 272 -13.61 9.41 1.06
N ARG A 273 -13.79 10.71 1.27
CA ARG A 273 -12.66 11.61 1.54
C ARG A 273 -11.93 11.13 2.79
N VAL A 274 -10.59 11.19 2.78
CA VAL A 274 -9.77 10.54 3.82
C VAL A 274 -10.04 11.07 5.24
N ASP A 275 -10.50 12.32 5.35
CA ASP A 275 -10.83 13.00 6.60
C ASP A 275 -12.30 12.80 7.04
N ALA A 276 -13.13 12.13 6.24
CA ALA A 276 -14.56 11.97 6.53
C ALA A 276 -14.83 11.23 7.85
N ALA A 277 -14.10 10.14 8.11
CA ALA A 277 -14.25 9.36 9.34
C ALA A 277 -13.81 10.15 10.58
N ALA A 278 -12.74 10.94 10.49
CA ALA A 278 -12.27 11.80 11.56
C ALA A 278 -13.28 12.93 11.85
N LYS A 279 -13.79 13.59 10.80
CA LYS A 279 -14.83 14.62 10.91
C LYS A 279 -16.11 14.10 11.58
N LYS A 280 -16.57 12.89 11.22
CA LYS A 280 -17.73 12.24 11.87
C LYS A 280 -17.51 12.03 13.38
N LYS A 281 -16.26 11.91 13.83
CA LYS A 281 -15.88 11.76 15.25
C LYS A 281 -15.55 13.09 15.94
N GLY A 282 -15.68 14.23 15.26
CA GLY A 282 -15.30 15.54 15.79
C GLY A 282 -13.78 15.71 15.98
N LEU A 283 -12.96 14.93 15.27
CA LEU A 283 -11.51 15.03 15.33
C LEU A 283 -10.99 16.00 14.28
N GLU A 284 -10.17 16.95 14.71
CA GLU A 284 -9.45 17.85 13.82
C GLU A 284 -8.24 17.14 13.21
N VAL A 285 -8.25 17.00 11.89
CA VAL A 285 -7.17 16.39 11.11
C VAL A 285 -6.92 17.22 9.85
N LYS A 286 -5.73 17.08 9.26
CA LYS A 286 -5.43 17.70 7.96
C LYS A 286 -6.48 17.27 6.92
N SER A 287 -7.17 18.26 6.34
CA SER A 287 -8.30 18.04 5.45
C SER A 287 -7.89 17.38 4.13
N TRP A 288 -8.83 16.72 3.45
CA TRP A 288 -8.56 16.11 2.14
C TRP A 288 -8.15 17.16 1.09
N GLU A 289 -8.66 18.39 1.17
CA GLU A 289 -8.29 19.51 0.29
C GLU A 289 -6.83 19.90 0.48
N SER A 290 -6.38 20.01 1.73
CA SER A 290 -4.98 20.31 2.05
C SER A 290 -4.05 19.18 1.58
N ARG A 291 -4.42 17.91 1.81
CA ARG A 291 -3.67 16.75 1.32
C ARG A 291 -3.62 16.71 -0.22
N ARG A 292 -4.73 17.03 -0.90
CA ARG A 292 -4.79 17.17 -2.37
C ARG A 292 -3.91 18.31 -2.86
N ALA A 293 -3.89 19.45 -2.19
CA ALA A 293 -3.05 20.59 -2.54
C ALA A 293 -1.56 20.21 -2.46
N ASP A 294 -1.15 19.44 -1.45
CA ASP A 294 0.22 18.96 -1.35
C ASP A 294 0.56 17.96 -2.46
N MET A 295 -0.31 16.99 -2.77
CA MET A 295 -0.05 16.11 -3.92
C MET A 295 0.05 16.89 -5.24
N ARG A 296 -0.79 17.92 -5.44
CA ARG A 296 -0.70 18.81 -6.61
C ARG A 296 0.67 19.49 -6.72
N LYS A 297 1.25 19.95 -5.61
CA LYS A 297 2.61 20.53 -5.58
C LYS A 297 3.65 19.52 -6.06
N VAL A 298 3.53 18.24 -5.70
CA VAL A 298 4.41 17.19 -6.25
C VAL A 298 4.29 17.14 -7.76
N CYS A 299 3.06 17.06 -8.29
CA CYS A 299 2.82 16.97 -9.73
C CYS A 299 3.37 18.19 -10.50
N THR A 300 3.23 19.40 -9.93
CA THR A 300 3.64 20.65 -10.59
C THR A 300 5.15 20.87 -10.65
N ASN A 301 5.95 20.01 -10.03
CA ASN A 301 7.41 19.99 -10.27
C ASN A 301 7.74 19.52 -11.70
N CYS A 302 6.81 18.86 -12.42
CA CYS A 302 7.04 18.34 -13.77
C CYS A 302 5.90 18.65 -14.76
N HIS A 303 4.69 18.92 -14.29
CA HIS A 303 3.51 19.13 -15.13
C HIS A 303 2.91 20.52 -14.95
N THR A 304 2.25 21.03 -15.99
CA THR A 304 1.47 22.27 -15.87
C THR A 304 0.25 22.06 -14.97
N SER A 305 -0.18 23.11 -14.26
CA SER A 305 -1.36 23.03 -13.39
C SER A 305 -2.62 22.58 -14.13
N SER A 306 -2.80 22.99 -15.40
CA SER A 306 -3.93 22.57 -16.24
C SER A 306 -3.98 21.06 -16.47
N TYR A 307 -2.82 20.42 -16.66
CA TYR A 307 -2.74 18.96 -16.80
C TYR A 307 -3.11 18.27 -15.47
N VAL A 308 -2.58 18.78 -14.35
CA VAL A 308 -2.86 18.26 -13.00
C VAL A 308 -4.33 18.41 -12.63
N ASP A 309 -4.94 19.56 -12.94
CA ASP A 309 -6.37 19.82 -12.76
C ASP A 309 -7.23 18.84 -13.56
N ALA A 310 -6.90 18.65 -14.84
CA ALA A 310 -7.64 17.72 -15.70
C ALA A 310 -7.57 16.28 -15.18
N HIS A 311 -6.40 15.83 -14.71
CA HIS A 311 -6.26 14.52 -14.06
C HIS A 311 -7.22 14.39 -12.87
N TYR A 312 -7.22 15.37 -11.96
CA TYR A 312 -8.06 15.28 -10.76
C TYR A 312 -9.56 15.34 -11.05
N VAL A 313 -9.98 16.08 -12.09
CA VAL A 313 -11.36 16.03 -12.57
C VAL A 313 -11.73 14.62 -13.04
N GLN A 314 -10.86 13.96 -13.82
CA GLN A 314 -11.10 12.59 -14.29
C GLN A 314 -11.10 11.58 -13.14
N TYR A 315 -10.13 11.70 -12.22
CA TYR A 315 -10.02 10.83 -11.07
C TYR A 315 -11.23 10.93 -10.15
N ASP A 316 -11.65 12.15 -9.79
CA ASP A 316 -12.83 12.33 -8.92
C ASP A 316 -14.12 11.83 -9.61
N ARG A 317 -14.26 12.00 -10.94
CA ARG A 317 -15.38 11.44 -11.72
C ARG A 317 -15.38 9.92 -11.73
N ILE A 318 -14.22 9.27 -11.86
CA ILE A 318 -14.11 7.81 -11.81
C ILE A 318 -14.49 7.27 -10.43
N VAL A 319 -14.03 7.91 -9.35
CA VAL A 319 -14.41 7.50 -7.98
C VAL A 319 -15.92 7.66 -7.79
N GLY A 320 -16.50 8.78 -8.25
CA GLY A 320 -17.95 8.99 -8.25
C GLY A 320 -18.71 7.93 -9.05
N LEU A 321 -18.29 7.66 -10.29
CA LEU A 321 -18.89 6.62 -11.14
C LEU A 321 -18.90 5.27 -10.43
N TYR A 322 -17.79 4.84 -9.86
CA TYR A 322 -17.72 3.58 -9.12
C TYR A 322 -18.65 3.58 -7.91
N ASN A 323 -18.58 4.64 -7.09
CA ASN A 323 -19.38 4.76 -5.87
C ASN A 323 -20.88 4.70 -6.17
N ASP A 324 -21.34 5.54 -7.09
CA ASP A 324 -22.76 5.77 -7.34
C ASP A 324 -23.39 4.64 -8.16
N LYS A 325 -22.68 4.17 -9.20
CA LYS A 325 -23.20 3.14 -10.09
C LYS A 325 -23.06 1.73 -9.53
N PHE A 326 -22.01 1.42 -8.77
CA PHE A 326 -21.74 0.03 -8.39
C PHE A 326 -21.75 -0.18 -6.88
N ALA A 327 -20.90 0.54 -6.14
CA ALA A 327 -20.70 0.23 -4.73
C ALA A 327 -21.89 0.54 -3.84
N LEU A 328 -22.54 1.69 -4.00
CA LEU A 328 -23.72 2.07 -3.22
C LEU A 328 -24.88 1.08 -3.46
N PRO A 329 -25.30 0.82 -4.71
CA PRO A 329 -26.31 -0.20 -5.01
C PRO A 329 -25.96 -1.59 -4.44
N ALA A 330 -24.76 -2.09 -4.71
CA ALA A 330 -24.35 -3.42 -4.26
C ALA A 330 -24.36 -3.53 -2.73
N THR A 331 -23.79 -2.53 -2.03
CA THR A 331 -23.73 -2.51 -0.57
C THR A 331 -25.12 -2.42 0.06
N GLN A 332 -26.02 -1.61 -0.51
CA GLN A 332 -27.39 -1.51 0.00
C GLN A 332 -28.19 -2.80 -0.20
N ILE A 333 -28.04 -3.47 -1.35
CA ILE A 333 -28.68 -4.76 -1.63
C ILE A 333 -28.11 -5.83 -0.69
N TYR A 334 -26.78 -5.93 -0.59
CA TYR A 334 -26.11 -6.90 0.26
C TYR A 334 -26.49 -6.75 1.74
N ASN A 335 -26.48 -5.53 2.27
CA ASN A 335 -26.92 -5.26 3.64
C ASN A 335 -28.40 -5.61 3.84
N ALA A 336 -29.26 -5.32 2.86
CA ALA A 336 -30.67 -5.66 2.95
C ALA A 336 -30.93 -7.18 2.93
N LEU A 337 -30.11 -7.96 2.18
CA LEU A 337 -30.13 -9.42 2.26
C LEU A 337 -29.79 -9.90 3.68
N ARG A 338 -28.70 -9.37 4.26
CA ARG A 338 -28.25 -9.72 5.62
C ARG A 338 -29.29 -9.34 6.66
N ASP A 339 -29.80 -8.10 6.62
CA ASP A 339 -30.78 -7.60 7.58
C ASP A 339 -32.11 -8.34 7.52
N GLY A 340 -32.51 -8.76 6.31
CA GLY A 340 -33.67 -9.62 6.09
C GLY A 340 -33.48 -11.09 6.47
N GLY A 341 -32.28 -11.48 6.92
CA GLY A 341 -31.92 -12.87 7.22
C GLY A 341 -31.95 -13.78 5.99
N LEU A 342 -31.84 -13.20 4.79
CA LEU A 342 -31.86 -13.95 3.53
C LEU A 342 -30.54 -14.66 3.26
N VAL A 343 -29.46 -14.07 3.75
CA VAL A 343 -28.13 -14.67 3.92
C VAL A 343 -27.78 -14.69 5.40
N THR A 344 -26.86 -15.56 5.77
CA THR A 344 -26.27 -15.62 7.11
C THR A 344 -25.56 -14.31 7.48
N LYS A 345 -25.54 -13.99 8.79
CA LYS A 345 -24.78 -12.85 9.30
C LYS A 345 -23.42 -13.26 9.83
N ASP A 346 -23.32 -14.47 10.38
CA ASP A 346 -22.11 -15.03 10.99
C ASP A 346 -22.22 -16.57 10.92
N PRO A 347 -21.20 -17.30 10.40
CA PRO A 347 -20.00 -16.79 9.76
C PRO A 347 -20.29 -15.96 8.50
N VAL A 348 -19.30 -15.16 8.07
CA VAL A 348 -19.29 -14.54 6.74
C VAL A 348 -18.47 -15.45 5.82
N PHE A 349 -18.79 -15.44 4.52
CA PHE A 349 -18.21 -16.26 3.44
C PHE A 349 -18.76 -17.69 3.30
N ASP A 350 -19.95 -17.98 3.81
CA ASP A 350 -20.63 -19.27 3.62
C ASP A 350 -21.67 -19.24 2.48
N ASP A 351 -22.13 -18.06 2.06
CA ASP A 351 -23.00 -17.88 0.89
C ASP A 351 -22.21 -17.35 -0.33
N GLU A 352 -22.52 -17.87 -1.53
CA GLU A 352 -21.83 -17.50 -2.79
C GLU A 352 -21.86 -15.99 -3.07
N VAL A 353 -23.00 -15.33 -2.77
CA VAL A 353 -23.18 -13.88 -2.97
C VAL A 353 -22.23 -13.04 -2.12
N GLU A 354 -21.76 -13.57 -0.99
CA GLU A 354 -20.82 -12.87 -0.11
C GLU A 354 -19.43 -12.79 -0.75
N TRP A 355 -18.98 -13.87 -1.38
CA TRP A 355 -17.75 -13.90 -2.18
C TRP A 355 -17.86 -12.97 -3.38
N THR A 356 -18.99 -13.01 -4.10
CA THR A 356 -19.23 -12.13 -5.25
C THR A 356 -19.22 -10.67 -4.83
N TYR A 357 -19.92 -10.30 -3.76
CA TYR A 357 -19.90 -8.94 -3.24
C TYR A 357 -18.50 -8.53 -2.79
N TYR A 358 -17.80 -9.40 -2.06
CA TYR A 358 -16.43 -9.14 -1.60
C TYR A 358 -15.51 -8.86 -2.78
N LEU A 359 -15.46 -9.73 -3.78
CA LEU A 359 -14.58 -9.57 -4.94
C LEU A 359 -14.92 -8.31 -5.77
N LEU A 360 -16.21 -7.97 -5.89
CA LEU A 360 -16.69 -6.77 -6.58
C LEU A 360 -16.06 -5.50 -6.00
N TRP A 361 -16.04 -5.35 -4.68
CA TRP A 361 -15.54 -4.13 -4.06
C TRP A 361 -14.07 -4.22 -3.64
N HIS A 362 -13.63 -5.38 -3.15
CA HIS A 362 -12.29 -5.60 -2.59
C HIS A 362 -11.25 -5.71 -3.70
N HIS A 363 -11.53 -6.44 -4.77
CA HIS A 363 -10.56 -6.63 -5.87
C HIS A 363 -10.82 -5.62 -6.97
N GLU A 364 -11.91 -5.79 -7.70
CA GLU A 364 -12.16 -5.10 -8.96
C GLU A 364 -12.40 -3.61 -8.74
N GLY A 365 -13.22 -3.29 -7.73
CA GLY A 365 -13.48 -1.90 -7.36
C GLY A 365 -12.24 -1.15 -6.91
N ARG A 366 -11.37 -1.78 -6.10
CA ARG A 366 -10.10 -1.17 -5.71
C ARG A 366 -9.17 -0.99 -6.91
N ARG A 367 -9.01 -2.01 -7.76
CA ARG A 367 -8.22 -1.94 -9.00
C ARG A 367 -8.66 -0.79 -9.90
N ALA A 368 -9.95 -0.66 -10.17
CA ALA A 368 -10.49 0.41 -11.02
C ALA A 368 -10.11 1.81 -10.50
N ARG A 369 -10.33 2.04 -9.20
CA ARG A 369 -10.07 3.35 -8.57
C ARG A 369 -8.58 3.65 -8.42
N MET A 370 -7.77 2.65 -8.08
CA MET A 370 -6.32 2.79 -7.91
C MET A 370 -5.61 2.96 -9.25
N GLY A 371 -6.04 2.24 -10.30
CA GLY A 371 -5.51 2.38 -11.65
C GLY A 371 -5.72 3.80 -12.19
N ALA A 372 -6.91 4.36 -11.97
CA ALA A 372 -7.20 5.76 -12.30
C ALA A 372 -6.35 6.76 -11.49
N ALA A 373 -6.09 6.48 -10.21
CA ALA A 373 -5.31 7.36 -9.34
C ALA A 373 -3.83 7.48 -9.75
N MET A 374 -3.27 6.45 -10.40
CA MET A 374 -1.83 6.37 -10.70
C MET A 374 -1.53 6.12 -12.19
N PHE A 375 -2.44 6.50 -13.09
CA PHE A 375 -2.23 6.51 -14.54
C PHE A 375 -1.99 5.12 -15.17
N ALA A 376 -2.68 4.09 -14.68
CA ALA A 376 -2.73 2.76 -15.32
C ALA A 376 -4.09 2.55 -16.00
N PRO A 377 -4.20 2.81 -17.32
CA PRO A 377 -5.46 2.66 -18.05
C PRO A 377 -5.99 1.23 -18.05
N ASP A 378 -5.13 0.20 -18.07
CA ASP A 378 -5.58 -1.20 -18.10
C ASP A 378 -6.16 -1.61 -16.74
N TYR A 379 -5.52 -1.23 -15.63
CA TYR A 379 -6.07 -1.39 -14.29
C TYR A 379 -7.34 -0.58 -14.02
N ALA A 380 -7.48 0.59 -14.64
CA ALA A 380 -8.72 1.34 -14.57
C ALA A 380 -9.85 0.63 -15.35
N GLN A 381 -9.52 0.06 -16.52
CA GLN A 381 -10.49 -0.49 -17.46
C GLN A 381 -10.61 -2.02 -17.35
N TRP A 382 -9.71 -2.79 -17.96
CA TRP A 382 -9.88 -4.22 -18.17
C TRP A 382 -9.74 -5.04 -16.91
N HIS A 383 -8.80 -4.69 -16.02
CA HIS A 383 -8.71 -5.28 -14.67
C HIS A 383 -9.57 -4.56 -13.62
N GLY A 384 -10.29 -3.50 -14.04
CA GLY A 384 -11.08 -2.63 -13.18
C GLY A 384 -12.54 -2.62 -13.58
N PHE A 385 -12.99 -1.54 -14.23
CA PHE A 385 -14.41 -1.33 -14.56
C PHE A 385 -15.04 -2.44 -15.41
N PHE A 386 -14.27 -3.12 -16.26
CA PHE A 386 -14.78 -4.26 -17.02
C PHE A 386 -15.21 -5.39 -16.09
N GLU A 387 -14.31 -5.84 -15.21
CA GLU A 387 -14.60 -6.89 -14.24
C GLU A 387 -15.65 -6.45 -13.21
N VAL A 388 -15.61 -5.19 -12.74
CA VAL A 388 -16.68 -4.63 -11.88
C VAL A 388 -18.05 -4.74 -12.56
N ALA A 389 -18.13 -4.38 -13.84
CA ALA A 389 -19.37 -4.43 -14.58
C ALA A 389 -19.83 -5.87 -14.81
N GLU A 390 -18.93 -6.74 -15.28
CA GLU A 390 -19.18 -8.17 -15.45
C GLU A 390 -19.76 -8.74 -14.16
N ARG A 391 -19.01 -8.71 -13.05
CA ARG A 391 -19.43 -9.28 -11.77
C ARG A 391 -20.74 -8.69 -11.25
N PHE A 392 -20.96 -7.38 -11.41
CA PHE A 392 -22.21 -6.76 -10.98
C PHE A 392 -23.42 -7.32 -11.74
N TYR A 393 -23.32 -7.40 -13.08
CA TYR A 393 -24.46 -7.73 -13.93
C TYR A 393 -24.65 -9.23 -14.18
N THR A 394 -23.57 -10.01 -14.22
CA THR A 394 -23.62 -11.45 -14.55
C THR A 394 -23.70 -12.33 -13.32
N ASP A 395 -23.17 -11.86 -12.18
CA ASP A 395 -23.04 -12.71 -10.98
C ASP A 395 -23.88 -12.15 -9.83
N PHE A 396 -23.59 -10.92 -9.38
CA PHE A 396 -24.19 -10.35 -8.17
C PHE A 396 -25.72 -10.22 -8.31
N LEU A 397 -26.22 -9.54 -9.35
CA LEU A 397 -27.66 -9.36 -9.54
C LEU A 397 -28.40 -10.71 -9.76
N PRO A 398 -27.91 -11.64 -10.60
CA PRO A 398 -28.56 -12.94 -10.75
C PRO A 398 -28.55 -13.81 -9.48
N GLN A 399 -27.46 -13.80 -8.69
CA GLN A 399 -27.41 -14.50 -7.40
C GLN A 399 -28.41 -13.90 -6.41
N VAL A 400 -28.52 -12.57 -6.35
CA VAL A 400 -29.58 -11.90 -5.57
C VAL A 400 -30.95 -12.37 -6.03
N ASP A 401 -31.27 -12.31 -7.33
CA ASP A 401 -32.57 -12.74 -7.86
C ASP A 401 -32.90 -14.20 -7.50
N ALA A 402 -31.91 -15.10 -7.49
CA ALA A 402 -32.06 -16.49 -7.06
C ALA A 402 -32.39 -16.63 -5.56
N ILE A 403 -31.71 -15.88 -4.70
CA ILE A 403 -31.99 -15.83 -3.25
C ILE A 403 -33.43 -15.35 -3.00
N LEU A 404 -33.85 -14.29 -3.70
CA LEU A 404 -35.20 -13.74 -3.57
C LEU A 404 -36.27 -14.73 -4.01
N LYS A 405 -36.04 -15.45 -5.11
CA LYS A 405 -36.95 -16.50 -5.60
C LYS A 405 -37.09 -17.63 -4.59
N LYS A 406 -35.97 -18.10 -4.00
CA LYS A 406 -35.97 -19.15 -2.98
C LYS A 406 -36.74 -18.70 -1.74
N ALA A 407 -36.42 -17.53 -1.21
CA ALA A 407 -37.08 -16.97 -0.03
C ALA A 407 -38.58 -16.72 -0.25
N GLY A 408 -38.97 -16.30 -1.46
CA GLY A 408 -40.38 -16.17 -1.84
C GLY A 408 -41.13 -17.50 -1.82
N ALA A 409 -40.49 -18.61 -2.23
CA ALA A 409 -41.08 -19.94 -2.19
C ALA A 409 -41.18 -20.51 -0.76
N GLU A 410 -40.25 -20.17 0.13
CA GLU A 410 -40.27 -20.56 1.54
C GLU A 410 -41.39 -19.88 2.34
N GLY A 411 -41.83 -18.70 1.91
CA GLY A 411 -42.90 -17.95 2.57
C GLY A 411 -42.47 -17.23 3.86
N GLY A 412 -43.47 -16.76 4.62
CA GLY A 412 -43.26 -16.14 5.93
C GLY A 412 -42.42 -14.86 5.91
N ALA A 413 -41.62 -14.65 6.97
CA ALA A 413 -40.77 -13.48 7.13
C ALA A 413 -39.70 -13.35 6.04
N ARG A 414 -39.15 -14.47 5.54
CA ARG A 414 -38.16 -14.48 4.46
C ARG A 414 -38.79 -13.99 3.14
N ALA A 415 -40.01 -14.41 2.82
CA ALA A 415 -40.71 -13.88 1.64
C ALA A 415 -40.99 -12.38 1.73
N ALA A 416 -41.37 -11.88 2.91
CA ALA A 416 -41.56 -10.44 3.12
C ALA A 416 -40.25 -9.65 2.94
N ALA A 417 -39.14 -10.13 3.50
CA ALA A 417 -37.81 -9.54 3.29
C ALA A 417 -37.41 -9.57 1.81
N ALA A 418 -37.69 -10.68 1.10
CA ALA A 418 -37.39 -10.80 -0.32
C ALA A 418 -38.12 -9.76 -1.18
N VAL A 419 -39.38 -9.43 -0.85
CA VAL A 419 -40.13 -8.37 -1.53
C VAL A 419 -39.45 -7.01 -1.36
N GLU A 420 -38.95 -6.69 -0.17
CA GLU A 420 -38.26 -5.42 0.07
C GLU A 420 -36.91 -5.32 -0.65
N VAL A 421 -36.15 -6.41 -0.70
CA VAL A 421 -34.91 -6.44 -1.49
C VAL A 421 -35.19 -6.39 -2.99
N ALA A 422 -36.23 -7.08 -3.47
CA ALA A 422 -36.64 -7.01 -4.88
C ALA A 422 -36.97 -5.57 -5.32
N LYS A 423 -37.67 -4.79 -4.48
CA LYS A 423 -37.93 -3.37 -4.77
C LYS A 423 -36.65 -2.56 -4.94
N ARG A 424 -35.61 -2.84 -4.13
CA ARG A 424 -34.30 -2.18 -4.25
C ARG A 424 -33.61 -2.57 -5.55
N VAL A 425 -33.60 -3.86 -5.89
CA VAL A 425 -33.03 -4.37 -7.15
C VAL A 425 -33.72 -3.73 -8.35
N GLU A 426 -35.06 -3.66 -8.37
CA GLU A 426 -35.82 -3.01 -9.44
C GLU A 426 -35.56 -1.51 -9.51
N GLY A 427 -35.43 -0.83 -8.37
CA GLY A 427 -35.03 0.58 -8.31
C GLY A 427 -33.65 0.83 -8.93
N VAL A 428 -32.69 -0.06 -8.65
CA VAL A 428 -31.35 -0.04 -9.25
C VAL A 428 -31.44 -0.29 -10.75
N LYS A 429 -32.07 -1.40 -11.20
CA LYS A 429 -32.24 -1.76 -12.62
C LYS A 429 -33.04 -0.69 -13.40
N GLY A 430 -33.91 0.07 -12.74
CA GLY A 430 -34.68 1.16 -13.32
C GLY A 430 -33.95 2.51 -13.39
N SER A 431 -32.80 2.66 -12.73
CA SER A 431 -32.05 3.91 -12.70
C SER A 431 -31.43 4.25 -14.06
N GLY A 432 -31.08 5.52 -14.25
CA GLY A 432 -30.44 6.00 -15.49
C GLY A 432 -29.18 5.22 -15.88
N ASP A 433 -28.42 4.76 -14.89
CA ASP A 433 -27.13 4.07 -15.08
C ASP A 433 -27.24 2.58 -15.43
N HIS A 434 -28.38 1.96 -15.11
CA HIS A 434 -28.57 0.50 -15.22
C HIS A 434 -29.69 0.07 -16.16
N ARG A 435 -30.65 0.93 -16.49
CA ARG A 435 -31.82 0.57 -17.33
C ARG A 435 -31.48 -0.02 -18.70
N TRP A 436 -30.28 0.25 -19.21
CA TRP A 436 -29.79 -0.40 -20.43
C TRP A 436 -29.69 -1.93 -20.29
N PHE A 437 -29.38 -2.44 -19.09
CA PHE A 437 -29.21 -3.87 -18.80
C PHE A 437 -30.51 -4.65 -18.99
N ILE A 438 -31.65 -3.99 -18.74
CA ILE A 438 -33.00 -4.54 -18.96
C ILE A 438 -33.59 -4.11 -20.31
N GLY A 439 -32.76 -3.68 -21.26
CA GLY A 439 -33.19 -3.28 -22.60
C GLY A 439 -33.92 -1.94 -22.68
N LYS A 440 -33.89 -1.13 -21.60
CA LYS A 440 -34.60 0.16 -21.49
C LYS A 440 -33.63 1.35 -21.54
N MET A 441 -32.60 1.30 -22.38
CA MET A 441 -31.69 2.44 -22.59
C MET A 441 -32.48 3.69 -23.01
N ASP A 442 -32.05 4.88 -22.56
CA ASP A 442 -32.68 6.13 -22.99
C ASP A 442 -32.63 6.27 -24.52
N PRO A 443 -33.76 6.51 -25.20
CA PRO A 443 -33.75 6.83 -26.62
C PRO A 443 -32.83 8.02 -26.95
N ALA A 444 -32.79 9.06 -26.09
CA ALA A 444 -31.92 10.22 -26.29
C ALA A 444 -30.43 9.84 -26.20
N GLU A 445 -30.07 8.97 -25.26
CA GLU A 445 -28.70 8.44 -25.13
C GLU A 445 -28.32 7.59 -26.34
N LYS A 446 -29.22 6.71 -26.80
CA LYS A 446 -29.00 5.89 -27.99
C LYS A 446 -28.76 6.76 -29.23
N THR A 447 -29.58 7.78 -29.43
CA THR A 447 -29.42 8.74 -30.53
C THR A 447 -28.12 9.53 -30.42
N ARG A 448 -27.76 10.01 -29.22
CA ARG A 448 -26.51 10.73 -28.97
C ARG A 448 -25.30 9.87 -29.33
N ARG A 449 -25.24 8.62 -28.86
CA ARG A 449 -24.14 7.68 -29.14
C ARG A 449 -24.04 7.35 -30.64
N GLN A 450 -25.17 7.18 -31.31
CA GLN A 450 -25.19 6.94 -32.76
C GLN A 450 -24.63 8.16 -33.51
N LYS A 451 -25.07 9.38 -33.17
CA LYS A 451 -24.55 10.60 -33.77
C LYS A 451 -23.04 10.74 -33.56
N GLU A 452 -22.55 10.51 -32.35
CA GLU A 452 -21.11 10.57 -32.04
C GLU A 452 -20.29 9.56 -32.85
N ALA A 453 -20.82 8.35 -33.05
CA ALA A 453 -20.19 7.34 -33.88
C ALA A 453 -20.16 7.75 -35.37
N ASP A 454 -21.25 8.33 -35.87
CA ASP A 454 -21.35 8.79 -37.26
C ASP A 454 -20.44 9.99 -37.51
N ASP A 455 -20.44 10.99 -36.62
CA ASP A 455 -19.53 12.14 -36.66
C ASP A 455 -18.06 11.68 -36.67
N PHE A 456 -17.71 10.70 -35.83
CA PHE A 456 -16.35 10.13 -35.78
C PHE A 456 -15.99 9.47 -37.12
N ARG A 457 -16.86 8.59 -37.64
CA ARG A 457 -16.63 7.94 -38.93
C ARG A 457 -16.50 8.94 -40.06
N GLN A 458 -17.34 9.98 -40.09
CA GLN A 458 -17.26 11.03 -41.11
C GLN A 458 -15.95 11.81 -41.03
N ARG A 459 -15.50 12.15 -39.81
CA ARG A 459 -14.25 12.89 -39.60
C ARG A 459 -13.00 12.12 -39.99
N TYR A 460 -13.02 10.79 -39.86
CA TYR A 460 -11.86 9.92 -40.07
C TYR A 460 -12.02 8.93 -41.23
N ALA A 461 -13.07 9.06 -42.05
CA ALA A 461 -13.18 8.35 -43.32
C ALA A 461 -12.01 8.80 -44.20
N ARG A 462 -11.07 7.89 -44.47
CA ARG A 462 -9.96 8.09 -45.40
C ARG A 462 -10.41 7.85 -46.82
#